data_AF-A0A352UMQ2-F1
#
_entry.id   AF-A0A352UMQ2-F1
#
_cell.length_a   1.000
_cell.length_b   1.000
_cell.length_c   1.000
_cell.angle_alpha   90.00
_cell.angle_beta   90.00
_cell.angle_gamma   90.00
#
_symmetry.space_group_name_H-M   'P 1'
#
loop_
_entity.id
_entity.type
_entity.pdbx_description
1 polymer ?
#
loop_
_entity_poly.entity_id
_entity_poly.type
_entity_poly.pdbx_seq_one_letter_code
_entity_poly.pdbx_strand_id
1 'polypeptide(L)'
;MQPSDVLRAMSLSALAYRDIQPACLSGTLLEINDPKTDIQCFLRKMERTLTITFRGSDSHQDWKTNFAFQKKKIPYGNTASKIRVHTGFIDAYKSPAVRDTIHDIMSDEICQVKICGHSQGAALAILCGVDLEYNFPDRDYEVMLFGAPRVGNNAFRKSYNKRVFKTLRIENGNDIVTKIPFI
;
A
#
# COMPACT_ATOMS: atom_id res chain seq x y z
N MET A 1 -15.51 4.40 7.03
CA MET A 1 -15.72 4.35 5.57
C MET A 1 -17.13 4.78 5.18
N GLN A 2 -17.26 5.97 4.62
CA GLN A 2 -18.45 6.42 3.89
C GLN A 2 -18.27 6.14 2.39
N PRO A 3 -19.35 6.05 1.58
CA PRO A 3 -19.23 5.85 0.13
C PRO A 3 -18.34 6.88 -0.58
N SER A 4 -18.36 8.12 -0.11
CA SER A 4 -17.50 9.21 -0.61
C SER A 4 -16.01 8.94 -0.40
N ASP A 5 -15.63 8.24 0.68
CA ASP A 5 -14.23 7.87 0.94
C ASP A 5 -13.73 6.87 -0.11
N VAL A 6 -14.58 5.92 -0.52
CA VAL A 6 -14.24 4.90 -1.54
C VAL A 6 -14.00 5.56 -2.90
N LEU A 7 -14.90 6.44 -3.32
CA LEU A 7 -14.74 7.17 -4.59
C LEU A 7 -13.51 8.07 -4.59
N ARG A 8 -13.20 8.70 -3.46
CA ARG A 8 -11.98 9.50 -3.29
C ARG A 8 -10.73 8.64 -3.37
N ALA A 9 -10.68 7.50 -2.68
CA ALA A 9 -9.56 6.57 -2.73
C ALA A 9 -9.36 5.97 -4.13
N MET A 10 -10.45 5.65 -4.83
CA MET A 10 -10.40 5.17 -6.21
C MET A 10 -9.84 6.25 -7.14
N SER A 11 -10.32 7.49 -6.99
CA SER A 11 -9.86 8.64 -7.76
C SER A 11 -8.38 8.91 -7.52
N LEU A 12 -7.92 8.88 -6.26
CA LEU A 12 -6.49 9.02 -5.92
C LEU A 12 -5.65 7.89 -6.51
N SER A 13 -6.13 6.64 -6.41
CA SER A 13 -5.44 5.47 -6.98
C SER A 13 -5.31 5.57 -8.51
N ALA A 14 -6.29 6.16 -9.19
CA ALA A 14 -6.21 6.44 -10.63
C ALA A 14 -5.28 7.63 -10.94
N LEU A 15 -5.35 8.71 -10.14
CA LEU A 15 -4.48 9.87 -10.27
C LEU A 15 -3.01 9.53 -10.05
N ALA A 16 -2.70 8.50 -9.24
CA ALA A 16 -1.33 8.05 -9.00
C ALA A 16 -0.58 7.64 -10.28
N TYR A 17 -1.28 7.33 -11.37
CA TYR A 17 -0.68 7.03 -12.68
C TYR A 17 -0.34 8.28 -13.52
N ARG A 18 -0.70 9.48 -13.07
CA ARG A 18 -0.39 10.72 -13.78
C ARG A 18 0.96 11.28 -13.32
N ASP A 19 1.74 11.75 -14.29
CA ASP A 19 3.01 12.44 -14.04
C ASP A 19 2.83 13.72 -13.20
N ILE A 20 1.69 14.40 -13.40
CA ILE A 20 1.36 15.63 -12.66
C ILE A 20 0.15 15.36 -11.77
N GLN A 21 0.41 15.40 -10.47
CA GLN A 21 -0.64 15.35 -9.47
C GLN A 21 -1.41 16.67 -9.44
N PRO A 22 -2.76 16.63 -9.40
CA PRO A 22 -3.53 17.85 -9.26
C PRO A 22 -3.19 18.50 -7.91
N ALA A 23 -2.94 19.81 -7.96
CA ALA A 23 -2.81 20.63 -6.78
C ALA A 23 -4.12 20.53 -5.98
N CYS A 24 -4.05 20.03 -4.74
CA CYS A 24 -5.17 20.15 -3.83
C CYS A 24 -5.18 21.58 -3.29
N LEU A 25 -6.34 22.25 -3.32
CA LEU A 25 -6.54 23.59 -2.78
C LEU A 25 -6.36 23.66 -1.24
N SER A 26 -6.22 22.51 -0.58
CA SER A 26 -6.06 22.39 0.87
C SER A 26 -5.22 21.16 1.22
N GLY A 27 -4.00 21.39 1.72
CA GLY A 27 -3.09 20.34 2.22
C GLY A 27 -1.70 20.34 1.58
N THR A 28 -0.76 19.65 2.21
CA THR A 28 0.61 19.45 1.70
C THR A 28 0.68 18.15 0.93
N LEU A 29 1.29 18.19 -0.26
CA LEU A 29 1.59 17.01 -1.07
C LEU A 29 3.11 16.78 -1.07
N LEU A 30 3.53 15.58 -0.68
CA LEU A 30 4.88 15.09 -0.88
C LEU A 30 4.83 13.90 -1.85
N GLU A 31 5.72 13.91 -2.83
CA GLU A 31 5.90 12.81 -3.77
C GLU A 31 7.16 12.02 -3.41
N ILE A 32 7.01 10.71 -3.38
CA ILE A 32 8.11 9.75 -3.31
C ILE A 32 8.24 9.15 -4.70
N ASN A 33 9.44 9.21 -5.26
CA ASN A 33 9.82 8.53 -6.49
C ASN A 33 11.14 7.81 -6.24
N ASP A 34 11.09 6.47 -6.13
CA ASP A 34 12.27 5.63 -5.97
C ASP A 34 12.65 4.97 -7.29
N PRO A 35 13.63 5.51 -8.03
CA PRO A 35 14.03 4.95 -9.33
C PRO A 35 14.66 3.56 -9.22
N LYS A 36 15.10 3.12 -8.02
CA LYS A 36 15.69 1.78 -7.84
C LYS A 36 14.62 0.70 -7.83
N THR A 37 13.47 1.00 -7.25
CA THR A 37 12.36 0.05 -7.10
C THR A 37 11.18 0.34 -8.03
N ASP A 38 11.27 1.43 -8.80
CA ASP A 38 10.21 1.95 -9.67
C ASP A 38 8.90 2.20 -8.90
N ILE A 39 9.03 2.60 -7.62
CA ILE A 39 7.90 2.88 -6.76
C ILE A 39 7.64 4.37 -6.72
N GLN A 40 6.39 4.72 -7.00
CA GLN A 40 5.87 6.05 -6.76
C GLN A 40 4.76 6.03 -5.73
N CYS A 41 4.82 6.98 -4.81
CA CYS A 41 3.87 7.14 -3.73
C CYS A 41 3.61 8.62 -3.47
N PHE A 42 2.37 8.96 -3.15
CA PHE A 42 1.92 10.32 -2.91
C PHE A 42 1.36 10.43 -1.49
N LEU A 43 1.96 11.32 -0.70
CA LEU A 43 1.57 11.60 0.67
C LEU A 43 0.85 12.94 0.73
N ARG A 44 -0.45 12.90 1.03
CA ARG A 44 -1.30 14.09 1.15
C ARG A 44 -1.67 14.30 2.61
N LYS A 45 -1.08 15.30 3.26
CA LYS A 45 -1.44 15.70 4.63
C LYS A 45 -2.49 16.80 4.56
N MET A 46 -3.64 16.56 5.19
CA MET A 46 -4.72 17.53 5.34
C MET A 46 -5.19 17.50 6.79
N GLU A 47 -4.95 18.61 7.51
CA GLU A 47 -5.20 18.70 8.96
C GLU A 47 -4.51 17.54 9.71
N ARG A 48 -5.30 16.69 10.39
CA ARG A 48 -4.85 15.53 11.17
C ARG A 48 -4.90 14.21 10.37
N THR A 49 -5.15 14.27 9.07
CA THR A 49 -5.29 13.11 8.19
C THR A 49 -4.13 13.03 7.20
N LEU A 50 -3.43 11.90 7.19
CA LEU A 50 -2.45 11.56 6.17
C LEU A 50 -3.08 10.57 5.18
N THR A 51 -3.13 10.94 3.90
CA THR A 51 -3.54 10.02 2.83
C THR A 51 -2.32 9.57 2.04
N ILE A 52 -2.09 8.27 2.01
CA ILE A 52 -0.96 7.62 1.33
C ILE A 52 -1.52 6.89 0.11
N THR A 53 -1.02 7.22 -1.07
CA THR A 53 -1.48 6.60 -2.33
C THR A 53 -0.30 6.02 -3.08
N PHE A 54 -0.31 4.71 -3.30
CA PHE A 54 0.71 4.04 -4.10
C PHE A 54 0.27 3.89 -5.55
N ARG A 55 1.15 4.27 -6.48
CA ARG A 55 1.02 3.99 -7.91
C ARG A 55 1.23 2.48 -8.14
N GLY A 56 0.49 1.90 -9.09
CA GLY A 56 0.80 0.57 -9.61
C GLY A 56 1.64 0.64 -10.89
N SER A 57 2.18 -0.46 -11.37
CA SER A 57 3.00 -0.41 -12.60
C SER A 57 2.16 -0.11 -13.85
N ASP A 58 2.74 0.64 -14.79
CA ASP A 58 2.13 0.93 -16.09
C ASP A 58 1.95 -0.31 -16.95
N SER A 59 2.91 -1.24 -16.85
CA SER A 59 2.83 -2.52 -17.54
C SER A 59 2.23 -3.58 -16.63
N HIS A 60 0.91 -3.74 -16.73
CA HIS A 60 0.17 -4.78 -16.01
C HIS A 60 0.62 -6.22 -16.33
N GLN A 61 1.42 -6.43 -17.38
CA GLN A 61 1.99 -7.73 -17.71
C GLN A 61 3.41 -7.89 -17.15
N ASP A 62 4.21 -6.82 -17.18
CA ASP A 62 5.58 -6.88 -16.67
C ASP A 62 5.60 -6.98 -15.16
N TRP A 63 4.69 -6.33 -14.42
CA TRP A 63 4.62 -6.55 -12.97
C TRP A 63 4.23 -7.99 -12.64
N LYS A 64 3.27 -8.59 -13.37
CA LYS A 64 2.88 -9.99 -13.14
C LYS A 64 4.09 -10.87 -13.27
N THR A 65 4.89 -10.63 -14.31
CA THR A 65 6.12 -11.33 -14.60
C THR A 65 7.14 -11.07 -13.49
N ASN A 66 7.57 -9.83 -13.27
CA ASN A 66 8.60 -9.42 -12.31
C ASN A 66 8.30 -9.89 -10.89
N PHE A 67 7.08 -9.66 -10.40
CA PHE A 67 6.69 -10.10 -9.06
C PHE A 67 6.40 -11.59 -9.03
N ALA A 68 5.66 -12.19 -9.97
CA ALA A 68 5.42 -13.64 -9.92
C ALA A 68 6.69 -14.49 -10.11
N PHE A 69 7.78 -13.97 -10.66
CA PHE A 69 9.09 -14.65 -10.68
C PHE A 69 9.86 -14.51 -9.35
N GLN A 70 9.66 -13.43 -8.59
CA GLN A 70 10.18 -13.25 -7.24
C GLN A 70 9.38 -14.05 -6.19
N LYS A 71 9.25 -15.37 -6.40
CA LYS A 71 8.38 -16.30 -5.62
C LYS A 71 8.81 -16.56 -4.17
N LYS A 72 9.90 -15.97 -3.68
CA LYS A 72 10.39 -16.29 -2.34
C LYS A 72 9.46 -15.65 -1.30
N LYS A 73 9.01 -16.48 -0.38
CA LYS A 73 8.22 -16.12 0.78
C LYS A 73 9.20 -15.94 1.93
N ILE A 74 9.48 -14.70 2.34
CA ILE A 74 10.46 -14.44 3.41
C ILE A 74 9.79 -14.12 4.75
N PRO A 75 10.45 -14.41 5.88
CA PRO A 75 9.97 -13.97 7.19
C PRO A 75 9.82 -12.45 7.24
N TYR A 76 8.73 -11.96 7.83
CA TYR A 76 8.52 -10.52 8.04
C TYR A 76 9.35 -10.04 9.24
N GLY A 77 10.68 -10.02 9.10
CA GLY A 77 11.62 -9.60 10.16
C GLY A 77 11.76 -10.56 11.35
N ASN A 78 10.90 -11.58 11.47
CA ASN A 78 10.94 -12.58 12.53
C ASN A 78 10.88 -14.00 11.96
N THR A 79 12.01 -14.72 12.01
CA THR A 79 12.16 -16.09 11.49
C THR A 79 11.35 -17.12 12.26
N ALA A 80 11.08 -16.90 13.55
CA ALA A 80 10.27 -17.78 14.39
C ALA A 80 8.77 -17.70 14.05
N SER A 81 8.33 -16.60 13.43
CA SER A 81 6.95 -16.45 12.97
C SER A 81 6.67 -17.31 11.74
N LYS A 82 5.43 -17.81 11.62
CA LYS A 82 4.94 -18.47 10.39
C LYS A 82 4.58 -17.47 9.29
N ILE A 83 4.64 -16.16 9.54
CA ILE A 83 4.31 -15.11 8.59
C ILE A 83 5.31 -15.11 7.44
N ARG A 84 4.80 -15.15 6.21
CA ARG A 84 5.61 -15.02 5.00
C ARG A 84 4.96 -14.03 4.04
N VAL A 85 5.78 -13.16 3.46
CA VAL A 85 5.37 -12.11 2.51
C VAL A 85 6.18 -12.27 1.22
N HIS A 86 5.59 -11.86 0.11
CA HIS A 86 6.21 -11.86 -1.20
C HIS A 86 7.44 -10.93 -1.26
N THR A 87 8.62 -11.48 -1.54
CA THR A 87 9.91 -10.75 -1.54
C THR A 87 9.86 -9.46 -2.35
N GLY A 88 9.34 -9.50 -3.58
CA GLY A 88 9.32 -8.29 -4.41
C GLY A 88 8.53 -7.13 -3.80
N PHE A 89 7.38 -7.39 -3.18
CA PHE A 89 6.58 -6.32 -2.59
C PHE A 89 7.22 -5.79 -1.32
N ILE A 90 7.78 -6.67 -0.48
CA ILE A 90 8.39 -6.25 0.78
C ILE A 90 9.70 -5.50 0.56
N ASP A 91 10.51 -5.90 -0.41
CA ASP A 91 11.75 -5.21 -0.74
C ASP A 91 11.47 -3.82 -1.34
N ALA A 92 10.49 -3.74 -2.25
CA ALA A 92 10.05 -2.47 -2.82
C ALA A 92 9.50 -1.51 -1.73
N TYR A 93 8.63 -2.02 -0.84
CA TYR A 93 8.10 -1.22 0.26
C TYR A 93 9.19 -0.79 1.26
N LYS A 94 10.10 -1.70 1.62
CA LYS A 94 11.17 -1.45 2.61
C LYS A 94 12.37 -0.66 2.05
N SER A 95 12.33 -0.23 0.79
CA SER A 95 13.32 0.71 0.29
C SER A 95 13.38 1.93 1.22
N PRO A 96 14.57 2.40 1.65
CA PRO A 96 14.69 3.58 2.52
C PRO A 96 13.98 4.81 1.96
N ALA A 97 14.02 5.01 0.63
CA ALA A 97 13.35 6.12 -0.03
C ALA A 97 11.81 6.08 0.11
N VAL A 98 11.24 4.91 0.36
CA VAL A 98 9.79 4.71 0.51
C VAL A 98 9.41 4.65 1.97
N ARG A 99 9.95 3.67 2.70
CA ARG A 99 9.54 3.39 4.08
C ARG A 99 9.96 4.51 5.02
N ASP A 100 11.21 4.94 4.96
CA ASP A 100 11.73 5.90 5.94
C ASP A 100 11.08 7.26 5.73
N THR A 101 10.88 7.68 4.48
CA THR A 101 10.12 8.93 4.18
C THR A 101 8.66 8.87 4.67
N ILE A 102 8.00 7.72 4.59
CA ILE A 102 6.66 7.53 5.16
C ILE A 102 6.71 7.60 6.69
N HIS A 103 7.74 7.06 7.34
CA HIS A 103 7.91 7.14 8.79
C HIS A 103 8.22 8.56 9.25
N ASP A 104 9.05 9.29 8.51
CA ASP A 104 9.46 10.66 8.85
C ASP A 104 8.28 11.65 8.84
N ILE A 105 7.27 11.43 8.01
CA ILE A 105 6.08 12.28 7.99
C ILE A 105 5.10 11.96 9.13
N MET A 106 5.22 10.79 9.77
CA MET A 106 4.35 10.40 10.87
C MET A 106 4.67 11.23 12.12
N SER A 107 3.77 12.16 12.46
CA SER A 107 3.87 12.99 13.66
C SER A 107 2.69 12.77 14.62
N ASP A 108 2.76 13.37 15.81
CA ASP A 108 1.68 13.35 16.81
C ASP A 108 0.42 14.12 16.42
N GLU A 109 0.52 14.96 15.40
CA GLU A 109 -0.64 15.67 14.86
C GLU A 109 -1.52 14.78 13.99
N ILE A 110 -0.93 13.74 13.37
CA ILE A 110 -1.65 12.80 12.54
C ILE A 110 -2.44 11.90 13.46
N CYS A 111 -3.75 11.82 13.26
CA CYS A 111 -4.64 10.90 13.99
C CYS A 111 -5.25 9.85 13.07
N GLN A 112 -5.38 10.16 11.78
CA GLN A 112 -5.97 9.25 10.82
C GLN A 112 -5.01 9.06 9.64
N VAL A 113 -4.84 7.81 9.24
CA VAL A 113 -4.05 7.43 8.08
C VAL A 113 -4.94 6.65 7.12
N LYS A 114 -5.17 7.21 5.94
CA LYS A 114 -5.89 6.57 4.84
C LYS A 114 -4.89 6.07 3.82
N ILE A 115 -4.90 4.79 3.50
CA ILE A 115 -3.93 4.18 2.59
C ILE A 115 -4.70 3.58 1.41
N CYS A 116 -4.30 3.90 0.19
CA CYS A 116 -4.91 3.32 -0.99
C CYS A 116 -3.92 3.04 -2.12
N GLY A 117 -4.37 2.22 -3.06
CA GLY A 117 -3.60 1.89 -4.25
C GLY A 117 -4.35 0.94 -5.16
N HIS A 118 -3.91 0.88 -6.42
CA HIS A 118 -4.42 -0.01 -7.44
C HIS A 118 -3.34 -1.01 -7.89
N SER A 119 -3.74 -2.25 -8.19
CA SER A 119 -2.85 -3.30 -8.72
C SER A 119 -1.63 -3.52 -7.83
N GLN A 120 -0.40 -3.40 -8.33
CA GLN A 120 0.83 -3.45 -7.52
C GLN A 120 0.81 -2.42 -6.37
N GLY A 121 0.29 -1.22 -6.58
CA GLY A 121 0.19 -0.20 -5.54
C GLY A 121 -0.69 -0.65 -4.36
N ALA A 122 -1.72 -1.47 -4.62
CA ALA A 122 -2.53 -2.06 -3.56
C ALA A 122 -1.73 -3.08 -2.71
N ALA A 123 -0.76 -3.78 -3.32
CA ALA A 123 0.14 -4.68 -2.58
C ALA A 123 1.01 -3.90 -1.59
N LEU A 124 1.53 -2.74 -2.02
CA LEU A 124 2.33 -1.85 -1.20
C LEU A 124 1.48 -1.18 -0.10
N ALA A 125 0.23 -0.80 -0.43
CA ALA A 125 -0.72 -0.28 0.55
C ALA A 125 -1.02 -1.27 1.68
N ILE A 126 -1.12 -2.58 1.38
CA ILE A 126 -1.24 -3.64 2.40
C ILE A 126 -0.03 -3.65 3.33
N LEU A 127 1.19 -3.59 2.78
CA LEU A 127 2.41 -3.62 3.59
C LEU A 127 2.56 -2.36 4.44
N CYS A 128 2.26 -1.20 3.85
CA CYS A 128 2.26 0.08 4.53
C CYS A 128 1.29 0.10 5.72
N GLY A 129 0.07 -0.42 5.55
CA GLY A 129 -0.90 -0.46 6.64
C GLY A 129 -0.45 -1.28 7.84
N VAL A 130 0.19 -2.44 7.62
CA VAL A 130 0.71 -3.27 8.73
C VAL A 130 1.92 -2.64 9.39
N ASP A 131 2.83 -2.08 8.60
CA ASP A 131 4.04 -1.47 9.13
C ASP A 131 3.70 -0.22 9.96
N LEU A 132 2.79 0.63 9.48
CA LEU A 132 2.38 1.81 10.24
C LEU A 132 1.59 1.43 11.50
N GLU A 133 0.64 0.50 11.44
CA GLU A 133 -0.09 0.05 12.64
C GLU A 133 0.86 -0.54 13.69
N TYR A 134 1.90 -1.25 13.25
CA TYR A 134 2.88 -1.83 14.17
C TYR A 134 3.76 -0.78 14.85
N ASN A 135 4.21 0.25 14.11
CA ASN A 135 5.16 1.24 14.63
C ASN A 135 4.48 2.47 15.26
N PHE A 136 3.22 2.76 14.89
CA PHE A 136 2.45 3.92 15.36
C PHE A 136 1.01 3.50 15.74
N PRO A 137 0.82 2.60 16.73
CA PRO A 137 -0.47 1.97 17.01
C PRO A 137 -1.58 2.93 17.46
N ASP A 138 -1.23 4.12 17.94
CA ASP A 138 -2.18 5.13 18.46
C ASP A 138 -2.82 5.99 17.36
N ARG A 139 -3.04 5.42 16.17
CA ARG A 139 -3.58 6.10 14.99
C ARG A 139 -4.73 5.29 14.41
N ASP A 140 -5.67 5.98 13.76
CA ASP A 140 -6.76 5.33 13.04
C ASP A 140 -6.34 4.99 11.61
N TYR A 141 -6.29 3.70 11.28
CA TYR A 141 -5.90 3.22 9.95
C TYR A 141 -7.10 2.77 9.14
N GLU A 142 -7.22 3.30 7.91
CA GLU A 142 -8.22 2.88 6.92
C GLU A 142 -7.51 2.54 5.60
N VAL A 143 -7.75 1.35 5.07
CA VAL A 143 -7.05 0.87 3.86
C VAL A 143 -8.05 0.50 2.76
N MET A 144 -7.87 1.06 1.57
CA MET A 144 -8.73 0.83 0.41
C MET A 144 -7.92 0.32 -0.78
N LEU A 145 -8.27 -0.87 -1.23
CA LEU A 145 -7.45 -1.65 -2.17
C LEU A 145 -8.25 -1.93 -3.42
N PHE A 146 -7.69 -1.64 -4.59
CA PHE A 146 -8.34 -1.86 -5.88
C PHE A 146 -7.52 -2.85 -6.71
N GLY A 147 -8.12 -3.99 -7.11
CA GLY A 147 -7.42 -4.99 -7.93
C GLY A 147 -6.15 -5.53 -7.26
N ALA A 148 -6.18 -5.73 -5.93
CA ALA A 148 -4.98 -6.06 -5.17
C ALA A 148 -4.52 -7.50 -5.40
N PRO A 149 -3.23 -7.77 -5.70
CA PRO A 149 -2.71 -9.12 -5.71
C PRO A 149 -2.64 -9.69 -4.29
N ARG A 150 -2.39 -11.00 -4.20
CA ARG A 150 -2.05 -11.63 -2.91
C ARG A 150 -0.67 -11.11 -2.47
N VAL A 151 -0.49 -10.87 -1.16
CA VAL A 151 0.76 -10.28 -0.62
C VAL A 151 1.53 -11.25 0.28
N GLY A 152 0.83 -12.11 1.01
CA GLY A 152 1.46 -13.04 1.95
C GLY A 152 0.63 -14.30 2.15
N ASN A 153 1.19 -15.21 2.95
CA ASN A 153 0.55 -16.48 3.28
C ASN A 153 -0.65 -16.30 4.25
N ASN A 154 -1.33 -17.40 4.56
CA ASN A 154 -2.47 -17.39 5.49
C ASN A 154 -2.12 -16.81 6.87
N ALA A 155 -0.90 -17.04 7.37
CA ALA A 155 -0.45 -16.46 8.64
C ALA A 155 -0.33 -14.92 8.56
N PHE A 156 0.23 -14.39 7.46
CA PHE A 156 0.24 -12.95 7.20
C PHE A 156 -1.19 -12.40 7.13
N ARG A 157 -2.08 -13.02 6.34
CA ARG A 157 -3.48 -12.60 6.22
C ARG A 157 -4.19 -12.54 7.57
N LYS A 158 -4.02 -13.56 8.41
CA LYS A 158 -4.62 -13.60 9.76
C LYS A 158 -4.06 -12.48 10.65
N SER A 159 -2.77 -12.18 10.56
CA SER A 159 -2.16 -11.08 11.30
C SER A 159 -2.66 -9.72 10.79
N TYR A 160 -2.69 -9.52 9.47
CA TYR A 160 -3.17 -8.31 8.81
C TYR A 160 -4.60 -7.99 9.24
N ASN A 161 -5.53 -8.94 9.09
CA ASN A 161 -6.95 -8.72 9.39
C ASN A 161 -7.23 -8.40 10.86
N LYS A 162 -6.33 -8.78 11.78
CA LYS A 162 -6.44 -8.44 13.20
C LYS A 162 -5.99 -7.01 13.50
N ARG A 163 -4.97 -6.54 12.79
CA ARG A 163 -4.32 -5.24 13.00
C ARG A 163 -5.02 -4.13 12.24
N VAL A 164 -5.22 -4.34 10.95
CA VAL A 164 -5.76 -3.36 10.01
C VAL A 164 -7.17 -3.79 9.63
N PHE A 165 -8.10 -3.65 10.58
CA PHE A 165 -9.46 -4.19 10.43
C PHE A 165 -10.36 -3.32 9.54
N LYS A 166 -10.08 -2.02 9.39
CA LYS A 166 -10.81 -1.10 8.48
C LYS A 166 -10.26 -1.17 7.05
N THR A 167 -10.20 -2.38 6.51
CA THR A 167 -9.73 -2.62 5.13
C THR A 167 -10.89 -2.97 4.22
N LEU A 168 -11.03 -2.22 3.12
CA LEU A 168 -11.91 -2.55 2.01
C LEU A 168 -11.08 -2.98 0.80
N ARG A 169 -11.42 -4.14 0.24
CA ARG A 169 -10.78 -4.70 -0.95
C ARG A 169 -11.80 -4.87 -2.05
N ILE A 170 -11.62 -4.13 -3.14
CA ILE A 170 -12.50 -4.11 -4.31
C ILE A 170 -11.80 -4.86 -5.44
N GLU A 171 -12.50 -5.85 -5.98
CA GLU A 171 -11.98 -6.78 -6.97
C GLU A 171 -12.97 -6.96 -8.10
N ASN A 172 -12.46 -7.06 -9.33
CA ASN A 172 -13.23 -7.58 -10.45
C ASN A 172 -13.05 -9.10 -10.50
N GLY A 173 -14.13 -9.89 -10.52
CA GLY A 173 -14.06 -11.36 -10.47
C GLY A 173 -13.27 -12.00 -11.62
N ASN A 174 -13.17 -11.30 -12.76
CA ASN A 174 -12.39 -11.71 -13.92
C ASN A 174 -10.94 -11.22 -13.89
N ASP A 175 -10.55 -10.41 -12.90
CA ASP A 175 -9.20 -9.91 -12.79
C ASP A 175 -8.27 -10.97 -12.17
N ILE A 176 -7.36 -11.48 -13.00
CA ILE A 176 -6.35 -12.46 -12.59
C ILE A 176 -5.37 -11.90 -11.56
N VAL A 177 -5.14 -10.57 -11.53
CA VAL A 177 -4.23 -9.90 -10.57
C VAL A 177 -4.60 -10.31 -9.14
N THR A 178 -5.90 -10.32 -8.83
CA THR A 178 -6.44 -10.63 -7.50
C THR A 178 -6.18 -12.07 -7.04
N LYS A 179 -5.93 -12.97 -8.01
CA LYS A 179 -5.75 -14.41 -7.78
C LYS A 179 -4.29 -14.81 -7.66
N ILE A 180 -3.37 -13.92 -8.05
CA ILE A 180 -1.93 -14.17 -8.08
C ILE A 180 -1.20 -13.27 -7.05
N PRO A 181 0.02 -13.64 -6.65
CA PRO A 181 0.66 -14.95 -6.84
C PRO A 181 -0.14 -16.08 -6.18
N PHE A 182 0.05 -17.33 -6.61
CA PHE A 182 -0.54 -18.48 -5.92
C PHE A 182 0.25 -18.74 -4.62
N ILE A 183 -0.02 -17.90 -3.61
CA ILE A 183 0.64 -17.89 -2.29
C ILE A 183 -0.08 -18.78 -1.28
#